data_AF-A0A2E9SJW2-F1
#
_entry.id   AF-A0A2E9SJW2-F1
#
_cell.length_a   1.000
_cell.length_b   1.000
_cell.length_c   1.000
_cell.angle_alpha   90.00
_cell.angle_beta   90.00
_cell.angle_gamma   90.00
#
_symmetry.space_group_name_H-M   'P 1'
#
loop_
_entity.id
_entity.type
_entity.pdbx_description
1 polymer ?
#
loop_
_entity_poly.entity_id
_entity_poly.type
_entity_poly.pdbx_seq_one_letter_code
_entity_poly.pdbx_strand_id
1 'polypeptide(L)'
;MNKEPIAMATSSIRPARVLLGVALALYLYALLGATATLFYELYHLTGFGAIYYGYSAFKAAAYYFGSWEYQWLACLLVGALVALPWWRFLRSAIGGRG
;
A
#
# COMPACT_ATOMS: atom_id res chain seq x y z
N MET A 1 20.70 -4.28 -45.33
CA MET A 1 20.88 -3.40 -44.15
C MET A 1 19.70 -3.66 -43.22
N ASN A 2 19.81 -4.68 -42.37
CA ASN A 2 18.72 -5.14 -41.50
C ASN A 2 18.62 -4.19 -40.31
N LYS A 3 17.51 -3.46 -40.23
CA LYS A 3 17.15 -2.73 -39.02
C LYS A 3 16.62 -3.76 -38.03
N GLU A 4 17.45 -4.14 -37.07
CA GLU A 4 16.96 -4.89 -35.92
C GLU A 4 15.88 -4.03 -35.22
N PRO A 5 14.68 -4.57 -34.95
CA PRO A 5 13.70 -3.85 -34.17
C PRO A 5 14.28 -3.74 -32.76
N ILE A 6 14.65 -2.51 -32.40
CA ILE A 6 15.01 -2.12 -31.05
C ILE A 6 13.88 -2.66 -30.16
N ALA A 7 14.16 -3.73 -29.43
CA ALA A 7 13.22 -4.31 -28.50
C ALA A 7 13.02 -3.26 -27.39
N MET A 8 12.10 -2.33 -27.62
CA MET A 8 11.55 -1.47 -26.59
C MET A 8 10.93 -2.43 -25.59
N ALA A 9 11.69 -2.74 -24.54
CA ALA A 9 11.19 -3.40 -23.35
C ALA A 9 10.21 -2.43 -22.68
N THR A 10 9.00 -2.32 -23.25
CA THR A 10 7.88 -1.58 -22.70
C THR A 10 7.67 -2.15 -21.31
N SER A 11 8.08 -1.38 -20.29
CA SER A 11 7.74 -1.66 -18.91
C SER A 11 6.23 -1.51 -18.80
N SER A 12 5.50 -2.58 -19.12
CA SER A 12 4.06 -2.62 -18.95
C SER A 12 3.78 -2.51 -17.45
N ILE A 13 3.46 -1.29 -17.02
CA ILE A 13 2.94 -1.03 -15.70
C ILE A 13 1.65 -1.84 -15.61
N ARG A 14 1.65 -2.87 -14.76
CA ARG A 14 0.47 -3.72 -14.62
C ARG A 14 -0.63 -2.88 -13.98
N PRO A 15 -1.78 -2.66 -14.63
CA PRO A 15 -2.84 -1.79 -14.11
C PRO A 15 -3.33 -2.28 -12.73
N ALA A 16 -3.36 -3.59 -12.51
CA ALA A 16 -3.68 -4.19 -11.21
C ALA A 16 -2.76 -3.71 -10.07
N ARG A 17 -1.46 -3.49 -10.31
CA ARG A 17 -0.54 -3.01 -9.27
C ARG A 17 -0.79 -1.55 -8.93
N VAL A 18 -1.07 -0.73 -9.94
CA VAL A 18 -1.44 0.67 -9.74
C VAL A 18 -2.73 0.76 -8.95
N LEU A 19 -3.76 -0.02 -9.33
CA LEU A 19 -5.02 -0.08 -8.61
C LEU A 19 -4.83 -0.54 -7.15
N LEU A 20 -4.01 -1.56 -6.90
CA LEU A 20 -3.69 -1.99 -5.54
C LEU A 20 -2.96 -0.90 -4.74
N GLY A 21 -2.00 -0.19 -5.35
CA GLY A 21 -1.31 0.92 -4.70
C GLY A 21 -2.24 2.07 -4.34
N VAL A 22 -3.14 2.44 -5.26
CA VAL A 22 -4.17 3.47 -5.03
C VAL A 22 -5.14 3.02 -3.95
N ALA A 23 -5.64 1.78 -4.02
CA ALA A 23 -6.56 1.23 -3.02
C ALA A 23 -5.91 1.21 -1.63
N LEU A 24 -4.64 0.82 -1.53
CA LEU A 24 -3.91 0.80 -0.27
C LEU A 24 -3.68 2.21 0.29
N ALA A 25 -3.31 3.18 -0.54
CA ALA A 25 -3.15 4.57 -0.13
C ALA A 25 -4.45 5.16 0.42
N LEU A 26 -5.58 4.92 -0.28
CA LEU A 26 -6.90 5.35 0.17
C LEU A 26 -7.34 4.63 1.45
N TYR A 27 -7.05 3.34 1.55
CA TYR A 27 -7.36 2.55 2.74
C TYR A 27 -6.67 3.10 3.98
N LEU A 28 -5.36 3.36 3.88
CA LEU A 28 -4.56 3.93 4.97
C LEU A 28 -4.96 5.36 5.30
N TYR A 29 -5.39 6.14 4.30
CA TYR A 29 -5.78 7.53 4.52
C TYR A 29 -7.14 7.65 5.23
N ALA A 30 -8.13 6.85 4.84
CA ALA A 30 -9.53 7.09 5.23
C ALA A 30 -10.23 5.91 5.92
N LEU A 31 -9.80 4.66 5.72
CA LEU A 31 -10.59 3.48 6.10
C LEU A 31 -10.10 2.77 7.38
N LEU A 32 -8.97 3.19 7.96
CA LEU A 32 -8.49 2.62 9.23
C LEU A 32 -9.54 2.74 10.35
N GLY A 33 -10.17 3.92 10.49
CA GLY A 33 -11.21 4.16 11.49
C GLY A 33 -12.47 3.34 11.24
N ALA A 34 -12.92 3.24 9.98
CA ALA A 34 -14.05 2.40 9.60
C ALA A 34 -13.78 0.91 9.89
N THR A 35 -12.54 0.46 9.65
CA THR A 35 -12.11 -0.90 9.98
C THR A 35 -12.20 -1.14 11.49
N ALA A 36 -11.75 -0.19 12.32
CA ALA A 36 -11.89 -0.30 13.76
C ALA A 36 -13.37 -0.49 14.17
N THR A 37 -14.30 0.31 13.63
CA THR A 37 -15.73 0.17 13.91
C THR A 37 -16.26 -1.22 13.54
N LEU A 38 -15.87 -1.77 12.39
CA LEU A 38 -16.27 -3.13 12.00
C LEU A 38 -15.76 -4.19 12.98
N PHE A 39 -14.52 -4.08 13.46
CA PHE A 39 -14.01 -5.00 14.49
C PHE A 39 -14.76 -4.84 15.81
N TYR A 40 -15.14 -3.61 16.18
CA TYR A 40 -15.94 -3.36 17.37
C TYR A 40 -17.30 -4.05 17.31
N GLU A 41 -18.01 -3.89 16.20
CA GLU A 41 -19.31 -4.55 15.95
C GLU A 41 -19.16 -6.08 15.93
N LEU A 42 -18.14 -6.58 15.24
CA LEU A 42 -17.86 -8.01 15.18
C LEU A 42 -17.55 -8.61 16.56
N TYR A 43 -16.83 -7.87 17.40
CA TYR A 43 -16.57 -8.29 18.77
C TYR A 43 -17.87 -8.37 19.58
N HIS A 44 -18.79 -7.41 19.43
CA HIS A 44 -20.08 -7.43 20.13
C HIS A 44 -20.97 -8.60 19.69
N LEU A 45 -20.87 -9.01 18.43
CA LEU A 45 -21.62 -10.15 17.91
C LEU A 45 -21.03 -11.51 18.33
N THR A 46 -19.71 -11.60 18.45
CA THR A 46 -19.02 -12.89 18.65
C THR A 46 -18.54 -13.12 20.08
N GLY A 47 -18.31 -12.05 20.86
CA GLY A 47 -17.65 -12.09 22.16
C GLY A 47 -16.18 -12.54 22.11
N PHE A 48 -15.57 -12.66 20.92
CA PHE A 48 -14.23 -13.24 20.80
C PHE A 48 -13.13 -12.22 21.10
N GLY A 49 -12.39 -12.42 22.19
CA GLY A 49 -11.39 -11.46 22.68
C GLY A 49 -10.32 -11.05 21.65
N ALA A 50 -9.91 -11.94 20.73
CA ALA A 50 -8.94 -11.59 19.70
C ALA A 50 -9.43 -10.45 18.78
N ILE A 51 -10.74 -10.38 18.52
CA ILE A 51 -11.34 -9.35 17.67
C ILE A 51 -11.29 -7.99 18.38
N TYR A 52 -11.42 -7.97 19.71
CA TYR A 52 -11.27 -6.76 20.50
C TYR A 52 -9.83 -6.19 20.43
N TYR A 53 -8.82 -7.06 20.41
CA TYR A 53 -7.44 -6.62 20.16
C TYR A 53 -7.28 -6.02 18.76
N GLY A 54 -7.93 -6.61 17.75
CA GLY A 54 -8.03 -6.04 16.40
C GLY A 54 -8.63 -4.63 16.41
N TYR A 55 -9.81 -4.47 17.03
CA TYR A 55 -10.44 -3.15 17.23
C TYR A 55 -9.47 -2.15 17.86
N SER A 56 -8.81 -2.55 18.94
CA SER A 56 -7.91 -1.68 19.71
C SER A 56 -6.72 -1.22 18.87
N ALA A 57 -6.11 -2.14 18.12
CA ALA A 57 -5.00 -1.85 17.23
C ALA A 57 -5.41 -0.90 16.09
N PHE A 58 -6.52 -1.17 15.40
CA PHE A 58 -7.00 -0.32 14.30
C PHE A 58 -7.45 1.05 14.80
N LYS A 59 -8.07 1.13 15.99
CA LYS A 59 -8.46 2.40 16.61
C LYS A 59 -7.23 3.25 16.95
N ALA A 60 -6.21 2.64 17.58
CA ALA A 60 -4.97 3.33 17.88
C ALA A 60 -4.26 3.78 16.60
N ALA A 61 -4.16 2.90 15.60
CA ALA A 61 -3.59 3.24 14.30
C ALA A 61 -4.35 4.40 13.65
N ALA A 62 -5.67 4.35 13.57
CA ALA A 62 -6.49 5.42 13.00
C ALA A 62 -6.27 6.77 13.70
N TYR A 63 -6.13 6.76 15.03
CA TYR A 63 -5.90 7.97 15.80
C TYR A 63 -4.48 8.53 15.56
N TYR A 64 -3.43 7.76 15.89
CA TYR A 64 -2.05 8.25 15.84
C TYR A 64 -1.55 8.48 14.41
N PHE A 65 -1.91 7.59 13.48
CA PHE A 65 -1.55 7.74 12.08
C PHE A 65 -2.39 8.85 11.43
N GLY A 66 -3.68 8.96 11.76
CA GLY A 66 -4.56 9.99 11.24
C GLY A 66 -4.26 11.40 11.74
N SER A 67 -3.71 11.54 12.95
CA SER A 67 -3.28 12.83 13.49
C SER A 67 -1.88 13.25 13.04
N TRP A 68 -1.17 12.40 12.28
CA TRP A 68 0.20 12.67 11.89
C TRP A 68 0.25 13.61 10.67
N GLU A 69 1.01 14.70 10.77
CA GLU A 69 1.14 15.72 9.70
C GLU A 69 1.56 15.12 8.35
N TYR A 70 2.39 14.07 8.37
CA TYR A 70 2.90 13.41 7.17
C TYR A 70 2.09 12.19 6.74
N GLN A 71 0.89 11.97 7.30
CA GLN A 71 0.03 10.84 6.94
C GLN A 71 -0.16 10.73 5.43
N TRP A 72 -0.47 11.85 4.76
CA TRP A 72 -0.70 11.87 3.32
C TRP A 72 0.54 11.47 2.52
N LEU A 73 1.75 11.91 2.92
CA LEU A 73 2.99 11.48 2.27
C LEU A 73 3.22 9.99 2.50
N ALA A 74 3.02 9.51 3.72
CA ALA A 74 3.19 8.10 4.04
C ALA A 74 2.25 7.22 3.21
N CYS A 75 0.97 7.60 3.06
CA CYS A 75 0.01 6.90 2.22
C CYS A 75 0.45 6.89 0.74
N LEU A 76 0.90 8.03 0.21
CA LEU A 76 1.39 8.12 -1.17
C LEU A 76 2.64 7.28 -1.39
N LEU A 77 3.60 7.30 -0.46
CA LEU A 77 4.84 6.52 -0.53
C LEU A 77 4.53 5.02 -0.51
N VAL A 78 3.67 4.56 0.40
CA VAL A 78 3.25 3.15 0.46
C VAL A 78 2.52 2.75 -0.83
N GLY A 79 1.59 3.59 -1.31
CA GLY A 79 0.90 3.37 -2.58
C GLY A 79 1.87 3.28 -3.77
N ALA A 80 2.86 4.17 -3.84
CA ALA A 80 3.87 4.18 -4.89
C ALA A 80 4.79 2.97 -4.83
N LEU A 81 5.21 2.53 -3.63
CA LEU A 81 6.02 1.32 -3.43
C LEU A 81 5.30 0.06 -3.91
N VAL A 82 3.97 0.01 -3.80
CA VAL A 82 3.16 -1.11 -4.31
C VAL A 82 2.92 -0.99 -5.81
N ALA A 83 2.64 0.22 -6.30
CA ALA A 83 2.32 0.47 -7.70
C ALA A 83 3.53 0.27 -8.63
N LEU A 84 4.72 0.70 -8.20
CA LEU A 84 5.92 0.76 -9.04
C LEU A 84 6.79 -0.50 -8.88
N PRO A 85 7.35 -1.04 -9.97
CA PRO A 85 8.27 -2.17 -9.91
C PRO A 85 9.68 -1.72 -9.49
N TRP A 86 9.82 -1.19 -8.27
CA TRP A 86 11.07 -0.64 -7.71
C TRP A 86 12.25 -1.61 -7.76
N TRP A 87 12.00 -2.92 -7.70
CA TRP A 87 13.00 -3.97 -7.89
C TRP A 87 13.76 -3.91 -9.23
N ARG A 88 13.14 -3.35 -10.29
CA ARG A 88 13.82 -3.14 -11.58
C ARG A 88 14.85 -2.01 -11.49
N PHE A 89 14.51 -0.93 -10.80
CA PHE A 89 15.42 0.19 -10.59
C PHE A 89 16.60 -0.20 -9.70
N LEU A 90 16.36 -0.98 -8.64
CA LEU A 90 17.43 -1.51 -7.80
C LEU A 90 18.40 -2.41 -8.57
N ARG A 91 17.90 -3.31 -9.42
CA ARG A 91 18.76 -4.14 -10.28
C ARG A 91 19.60 -3.32 -11.24
N SER A 92 19.05 -2.23 -11.79
CA SER A 92 19.80 -1.31 -12.64
C SER A 92 20.90 -0.55 -11.89
N ALA A 93 20.62 -0.12 -10.65
CA ALA A 93 21.60 0.57 -9.82
C ALA A 93 22.74 -0.34 -9.34
N ILE A 94 22.45 -1.63 -9.15
CA ILE A 94 23.42 -2.64 -8.70
C ILE A 94 24.24 -3.21 -9.87
N GLY A 95 23.63 -3.36 -11.06
CA GLY A 95 24.27 -3.94 -12.25
C GLY A 95 25.19 -3.01 -13.06
N GLY A 96 25.29 -1.73 -12.70
CA GLY A 96 26.09 -0.72 -13.43
C GLY A 96 27.54 -0.52 -12.95
N ARG A 97 28.13 -1.48 -12.23
CA ARG A 97 29.55 -1.43 -11.81
C ARG A 97 30.31 -2.69 -12.24
N GLY A 98 30.42 -2.90 -13.55
CA GLY A 98 31.26 -3.92 -14.17
C GLY A 98 31.90 -3.39 -15.43
#